data_AF-A0A699SAY0-F1
#
_entry.id   AF-A0A699SAY0-F1
#
_cell.length_a   1.000
_cell.length_b   1.000
_cell.length_c   1.000
_cell.angle_alpha   90.00
_cell.angle_beta   90.00
_cell.angle_gamma   90.00
#
_symmetry.space_group_name_H-M   'P 1'
#
loop_
_entity.id
_entity.type
_entity.pdbx_description
1 polymer ?
#
loop_
_entity_poly.entity_id
_entity_poly.type
_entity_poly.pdbx_seq_one_letter_code
_entity_poly.pdbx_strand_id
1 'polypeptide(L)'
;ASGAKEFFGTEGAVGLLTWFKSIEAVLHITKCPAESQVKFVSSMLQGHALTWWNTLVQTRGRAAAIAQSWEDFKKLLMEEYCPDDEVEKLESEFWNHKMVGSDINGYTARFHELARLVPH
;
A
#
# COMPACT_ATOMS: atom_id res chain seq x y z
N ALA A 1 17.76 7.87 10.46
CA ALA A 1 16.35 7.50 10.20
C ALA A 1 16.31 6.76 8.87
N SER A 2 15.75 5.55 8.82
CA SER A 2 15.78 4.67 7.63
C SER A 2 14.90 5.15 6.46
N GLY A 3 14.24 6.30 6.56
CA GLY A 3 13.38 6.85 5.50
C GLY A 3 12.13 6.04 5.17
N ALA A 4 11.96 4.86 5.78
CA ALA A 4 10.84 3.97 5.56
C ALA A 4 9.60 4.49 6.29
N LYS A 5 8.51 4.70 5.54
CA LYS A 5 7.22 5.12 6.08
C LYS A 5 6.51 3.92 6.71
N GLU A 6 5.91 4.12 7.87
CA GLU A 6 5.03 3.13 8.50
C GLU A 6 3.66 3.12 7.82
N PHE A 7 2.95 1.99 7.90
CA PHE A 7 1.56 1.86 7.42
C PHE A 7 0.64 1.49 8.57
N PHE A 8 -0.40 2.29 8.79
CA PHE A 8 -1.32 2.15 9.91
C PHE A 8 -2.58 1.36 9.56
N GLY A 9 -2.91 1.25 8.27
CA GLY A 9 -4.14 0.60 7.78
C GLY A 9 -5.34 1.54 7.72
N THR A 10 -5.12 2.85 7.82
CA THR A 10 -6.17 3.88 7.80
C THR A 10 -6.01 4.88 6.66
N GLU A 11 -4.95 4.73 5.86
CA GLU A 11 -4.57 5.67 4.79
C GLU A 11 -5.33 5.46 3.47
N GLY A 12 -6.19 4.43 3.40
CA GLY A 12 -6.95 4.05 2.19
C GLY A 12 -6.08 3.50 1.05
N ALA A 13 -6.72 3.22 -0.07
CA ALA A 13 -6.08 2.60 -1.24
C ALA A 13 -4.91 3.43 -1.79
N VAL A 14 -5.08 4.75 -1.93
CA VAL A 14 -4.01 5.66 -2.38
C VAL A 14 -2.83 5.66 -1.39
N GLY A 15 -3.13 5.61 -0.09
CA GLY A 15 -2.13 5.53 0.97
C GLY A 15 -1.32 4.25 0.90
N LEU A 16 -1.99 3.11 0.74
CA LEU A 16 -1.38 1.79 0.59
C LEU A 16 -0.47 1.74 -0.65
N LEU A 17 -0.94 2.18 -1.82
CA LEU A 17 -0.13 2.19 -3.04
C LEU A 17 1.09 3.11 -2.93
N THR A 18 0.94 4.24 -2.25
CA THR A 18 2.07 5.14 -1.98
C THR A 18 3.08 4.49 -1.04
N TRP A 19 2.60 3.77 -0.04
CA TRP A 19 3.44 3.02 0.88
C TRP A 19 4.19 1.88 0.19
N PHE A 20 3.55 1.12 -0.71
CA PHE A 20 4.23 0.11 -1.53
C PHE A 20 5.41 0.69 -2.31
N LYS A 21 5.22 1.81 -3.01
CA LYS A 21 6.31 2.49 -3.74
C LYS A 21 7.47 2.89 -2.81
N SER A 22 7.15 3.37 -1.60
CA SER A 22 8.16 3.72 -0.61
C SER A 22 8.95 2.50 -0.14
N ILE A 23 8.27 1.40 0.15
CA ILE A 23 8.89 0.17 0.63
C ILE A 23 9.72 -0.48 -0.48
N GLU A 24 9.21 -0.54 -1.71
CA GLU A 24 9.93 -1.09 -2.86
C GLU A 24 11.25 -0.33 -3.12
N ALA A 25 11.24 1.00 -2.98
CA ALA A 25 12.45 1.80 -3.05
C ALA A 25 13.44 1.44 -1.93
N VAL A 26 12.97 1.24 -0.69
CA VAL A 26 13.82 0.83 0.44
C VAL A 26 14.39 -0.57 0.23
N LEU A 27 13.58 -1.54 -0.19
CA LEU A 27 14.03 -2.90 -0.48
C LEU A 27 15.09 -2.92 -1.59
N HIS A 28 14.90 -2.11 -2.62
CA HIS A 28 15.86 -1.97 -3.71
C HIS A 28 17.19 -1.33 -3.25
N ILE A 29 17.12 -0.19 -2.54
CA ILE A 29 18.33 0.53 -2.06
C ILE A 29 19.13 -0.34 -1.09
N THR A 30 18.45 -1.04 -0.19
CA THR A 30 19.08 -1.92 0.80
C THR A 30 19.52 -3.26 0.23
N LYS A 31 19.15 -3.58 -1.03
CA LYS A 31 19.35 -4.89 -1.66
C LYS A 31 18.80 -6.02 -0.80
N CYS A 32 17.61 -5.80 -0.23
CA CYS A 32 16.98 -6.76 0.68
C CYS A 32 16.69 -8.09 -0.06
N PRO A 33 17.26 -9.22 0.41
CA PRO A 33 17.01 -10.53 -0.19
C PRO A 33 15.53 -10.90 -0.14
N ALA A 34 15.02 -11.56 -1.18
CA ALA A 34 13.60 -11.89 -1.33
C ALA A 34 13.02 -12.59 -0.09
N GLU A 35 13.77 -13.53 0.49
CA GLU A 35 13.40 -14.30 1.68
C GLU A 35 13.29 -13.45 2.96
N SER A 36 13.87 -12.25 2.97
CA SER A 36 13.84 -11.32 4.11
C SER A 36 12.85 -10.17 3.92
N GLN A 37 12.28 -10.00 2.73
CA GLN A 37 11.44 -8.84 2.41
C GLN A 37 10.19 -8.81 3.29
N VAL A 38 9.38 -9.87 3.35
CA VAL A 38 8.14 -9.87 4.16
C VAL A 38 8.45 -9.70 5.64
N LYS A 39 9.56 -10.26 6.14
CA LYS A 39 10.01 -10.05 7.51
C LYS A 39 10.34 -8.58 7.79
N PHE A 40 11.02 -7.92 6.86
CA PHE A 40 11.34 -6.50 6.96
C PHE A 40 10.07 -5.65 6.86
N VAL A 41 9.25 -5.86 5.84
CA VAL A 41 8.07 -5.03 5.58
C VAL A 41 7.02 -5.16 6.67
N SER A 42 6.77 -6.37 7.19
CA SER A 42 5.84 -6.56 8.30
C SER A 42 6.27 -5.82 9.58
N SER A 43 7.57 -5.51 9.74
CA SER A 43 8.06 -4.69 10.85
C SER A 43 7.71 -3.19 10.73
N MET A 44 7.28 -2.75 9.54
CA MET A 44 6.85 -1.38 9.24
C MET A 44 5.34 -1.19 9.40
N LEU A 45 4.60 -2.26 9.72
CA LEU A 45 3.16 -2.18 9.98
C LEU A 45 2.92 -1.69 11.40
N GLN A 46 1.96 -0.78 11.55
CA GLN A 46 1.53 -0.21 12.82
C GLN A 46 0.00 -0.27 12.94
N GLY A 47 -0.53 0.02 14.13
CA GLY A 47 -1.97 0.19 14.35
C GLY A 47 -2.83 -0.98 13.85
N HIS A 48 -3.81 -0.68 13.00
CA HIS A 48 -4.74 -1.67 12.45
C HIS A 48 -4.01 -2.68 11.55
N ALA A 49 -3.06 -2.22 10.74
CA ALA A 49 -2.26 -3.08 9.87
C ALA A 49 -1.40 -4.10 10.66
N LEU A 50 -0.81 -3.69 11.78
CA LEU A 50 -0.08 -4.60 12.65
C LEU A 50 -1.01 -5.64 13.29
N THR A 51 -2.20 -5.21 13.70
CA THR A 51 -3.20 -6.10 14.30
C THR A 51 -3.66 -7.16 13.30
N TRP A 52 -3.97 -6.76 12.08
CA TRP A 52 -4.29 -7.65 10.97
C TRP A 52 -3.17 -8.65 10.70
N TRP A 53 -1.92 -8.18 10.58
CA TRP A 53 -0.77 -9.04 10.34
C TRP A 53 -0.57 -10.09 11.44
N ASN A 54 -0.75 -9.70 12.70
CA ASN A 54 -0.66 -10.63 13.82
C ASN A 54 -1.74 -11.72 13.77
N THR A 55 -2.96 -11.37 13.38
CA THR A 55 -4.04 -12.35 13.16
C THR A 55 -3.66 -13.32 12.03
N LEU A 56 -3.16 -12.80 10.91
CA LEU A 56 -2.72 -13.64 9.79
C LEU A 56 -1.59 -14.60 10.20
N VAL A 57 -0.63 -14.13 11.00
CA VAL A 57 0.46 -14.95 11.57
C VAL A 57 -0.08 -16.02 12.51
N GLN A 58 -1.09 -15.72 13.33
CA GLN A 58 -1.72 -16.71 14.21
C GLN A 58 -2.44 -17.79 13.40
N THR A 59 -3.15 -17.41 12.33
CA THR A 59 -3.90 -18.36 11.49
C THR A 59 -3.00 -19.25 10.64
N ARG A 60 -1.94 -18.69 10.03
CA ARG A 60 -1.07 -19.42 9.09
C ARG A 60 0.18 -20.01 9.74
N GLY A 61 0.53 -19.55 10.93
CA GLY A 61 1.81 -19.82 11.58
C GLY A 61 2.93 -18.88 11.08
N ARG A 62 3.80 -18.45 12.00
CA ARG A 62 4.85 -17.45 11.75
C ARG A 62 5.79 -17.81 10.61
N ALA A 63 6.25 -19.06 10.53
CA ALA A 63 7.18 -19.48 9.50
C ALA A 63 6.55 -19.38 8.10
N ALA A 64 5.33 -19.88 7.94
CA ALA A 64 4.61 -19.82 6.67
C ALA A 64 4.24 -18.38 6.29
N ALA A 65 3.80 -17.57 7.26
CA ALA A 65 3.47 -16.17 7.03
C ALA A 65 4.70 -15.35 6.58
N ILE A 66 5.89 -15.57 7.15
CA ILE A 66 7.10 -14.83 6.77
C ILE A 66 7.72 -15.35 5.47
N ALA A 67 7.57 -16.65 5.17
CA ALA A 67 8.18 -17.28 3.99
C ALA A 67 7.47 -16.95 2.66
N GLN A 68 6.32 -16.27 2.70
CA GLN A 68 5.62 -15.87 1.48
C GLN A 68 6.42 -14.84 0.66
N SER A 69 6.15 -14.76 -0.63
CA SER A 69 6.78 -13.77 -1.50
C SER A 69 6.27 -12.35 -1.18
N TRP A 70 7.06 -11.32 -1.52
CA TRP A 70 6.60 -9.94 -1.42
C TRP A 70 5.36 -9.67 -2.28
N GLU A 71 5.28 -10.28 -3.47
CA GLU A 71 4.11 -10.12 -4.36
C GLU A 71 2.84 -10.72 -3.77
N ASP A 72 2.91 -11.88 -3.13
CA ASP A 72 1.74 -12.46 -2.47
C ASP A 72 1.36 -11.67 -1.23
N PHE A 73 2.33 -11.11 -0.51
CA PHE A 73 2.05 -10.25 0.62
C PHE A 73 1.37 -8.93 0.21
N LYS A 74 1.77 -8.34 -0.93
CA LYS A 74 1.07 -7.17 -1.51
C LYS A 74 -0.39 -7.49 -1.84
N LYS A 75 -0.67 -8.66 -2.43
CA LYS A 75 -2.05 -9.08 -2.73
C LYS A 75 -2.90 -9.15 -1.47
N LEU A 76 -2.39 -9.74 -0.39
CA LEU A 76 -3.12 -9.80 0.88
C LEU A 76 -3.41 -8.42 1.47
N LEU A 77 -2.44 -7.49 1.37
CA LEU A 77 -2.65 -6.11 1.82
C LEU A 77 -3.66 -5.37 0.94
N MET A 78 -3.68 -5.62 -0.36
CA MET A 78 -4.70 -5.07 -1.27
C MET A 78 -6.08 -5.63 -0.95
N GLU A 79 -6.21 -6.94 -0.74
CA GLU A 79 -7.47 -7.59 -0.37
C GLU A 79 -8.04 -7.02 0.95
N GLU A 80 -7.17 -6.71 1.92
CA GLU A 80 -7.60 -6.16 3.22
C GLU A 80 -7.89 -4.65 3.18
N TYR A 81 -7.05 -3.86 2.52
CA TYR A 81 -7.03 -2.39 2.66
C TYR A 81 -7.39 -1.63 1.37
N CYS A 82 -7.82 -2.33 0.33
CA CYS A 82 -8.26 -1.74 -0.93
C CYS A 82 -9.59 -2.38 -1.38
N PRO A 83 -10.68 -2.22 -0.61
CA PRO A 83 -11.96 -2.84 -0.94
C PRO A 83 -12.50 -2.30 -2.27
N ASP A 84 -13.19 -3.17 -3.03
CA ASP A 84 -13.69 -2.85 -4.37
C ASP A 84 -14.56 -1.58 -4.39
N ASP A 85 -15.36 -1.33 -3.35
CA ASP A 85 -16.22 -0.13 -3.28
C ASP A 85 -15.43 1.17 -3.12
N GLU A 86 -14.26 1.13 -2.48
CA GLU A 86 -13.35 2.28 -2.41
C GLU A 86 -12.68 2.51 -3.77
N VAL A 87 -12.25 1.44 -4.43
CA VAL A 87 -11.68 1.50 -5.78
C VAL A 87 -12.68 2.10 -6.76
N GLU A 88 -13.93 1.60 -6.78
CA GLU A 88 -15.00 2.13 -7.64
C GLU A 88 -15.26 3.61 -7.40
N LYS A 89 -15.25 4.07 -6.14
CA LYS A 89 -15.40 5.50 -5.80
C LYS A 89 -14.24 6.33 -6.35
N LEU A 90 -13.01 5.84 -6.22
CA LEU A 90 -11.81 6.53 -6.70
C LEU A 90 -11.75 6.55 -8.23
N GLU A 91 -12.17 5.47 -8.90
CA GLU A 91 -12.33 5.44 -10.36
C GLU A 91 -13.40 6.43 -10.83
N SER A 92 -14.56 6.44 -10.18
CA SER A 92 -15.62 7.40 -10.49
C SER A 92 -15.15 8.84 -10.28
N GLU A 93 -14.40 9.11 -9.21
CA GLU A 93 -13.77 10.41 -8.97
C GLU A 93 -12.83 10.76 -10.13
N PHE A 94 -11.96 9.85 -10.56
CA PHE A 94 -11.02 10.06 -11.66
C PHE A 94 -11.73 10.44 -12.96
N TRP A 95 -12.76 9.70 -13.36
CA TRP A 95 -13.50 9.95 -14.59
C TRP A 95 -14.27 11.28 -14.56
N ASN A 96 -14.67 11.73 -13.38
CA ASN A 96 -15.38 12.99 -13.18
C ASN A 96 -14.47 14.16 -12.78
N HIS A 97 -13.17 13.92 -12.60
CA HIS A 97 -12.22 14.92 -12.11
C HIS A 97 -11.98 16.00 -13.17
N LYS A 98 -12.37 17.23 -12.85
CA LYS A 98 -12.25 18.40 -13.73
C LYS A 98 -11.60 19.55 -12.98
N MET A 99 -10.85 20.38 -13.70
CA MET A 99 -10.32 21.60 -13.13
C MET A 99 -11.49 22.52 -12.73
N VAL A 100 -11.48 23.00 -11.50
CA VAL A 100 -12.43 24.00 -11.01
C VAL A 100 -11.65 25.20 -10.50
N GLY A 101 -12.02 26.41 -10.96
CA GLY A 101 -11.30 27.63 -10.62
C GLY A 101 -9.89 27.66 -11.23
N SER A 102 -8.90 28.09 -10.45
CA SER A 102 -7.52 28.29 -10.92
C SER A 102 -6.48 27.48 -10.15
N ASP A 103 -6.88 26.53 -9.30
CA ASP A 103 -5.96 25.68 -8.55
C ASP A 103 -5.42 24.52 -9.41
N ILE A 104 -4.46 24.87 -10.28
CA ILE A 104 -3.79 23.91 -11.17
C ILE A 104 -3.03 22.87 -10.34
N ASN A 105 -2.38 23.28 -9.26
CA ASN A 105 -1.53 22.40 -8.46
C ASN A 105 -2.37 21.33 -7.74
N GLY A 106 -3.48 21.71 -7.10
CA GLY A 106 -4.40 20.77 -6.48
C GLY A 106 -5.01 19.79 -7.49
N TYR A 107 -5.43 20.29 -8.66
CA TYR A 107 -5.95 19.45 -9.74
C TYR A 107 -4.93 18.40 -10.19
N THR A 108 -3.71 18.83 -10.53
CA THR A 108 -2.65 17.95 -11.03
C THR A 108 -2.19 16.95 -9.97
N ALA A 109 -2.06 17.37 -8.70
CA ALA A 109 -1.71 16.47 -7.61
C ALA A 109 -2.75 15.36 -7.46
N ARG A 110 -4.05 15.72 -7.41
CA ARG A 110 -5.13 14.75 -7.27
C ARG A 110 -5.24 13.82 -8.48
N PHE A 111 -5.07 14.35 -9.69
CA PHE A 111 -5.04 13.54 -10.90
C PHE A 111 -3.94 12.46 -10.84
N HIS A 112 -2.73 12.82 -10.39
CA HIS A 112 -1.63 11.86 -10.25
C HIS A 112 -1.83 10.85 -9.12
N GLU A 113 -2.60 11.17 -8.08
CA GLU A 113 -3.00 10.19 -7.06
C GLU A 113 -3.96 9.16 -7.62
N LEU A 114 -5.04 9.63 -8.27
CA LEU A 114 -6.09 8.79 -8.83
C LEU A 114 -5.58 7.90 -9.99
N ALA A 115 -4.70 8.43 -10.84
CA ALA A 115 -4.09 7.69 -11.95
C ALA A 115 -3.23 6.49 -11.50
N ARG A 116 -2.92 6.34 -10.20
CA ARG A 116 -2.19 5.18 -9.67
C ARG A 116 -3.06 3.95 -9.47
N LEU A 117 -4.38 4.12 -9.45
CA LEU A 117 -5.35 3.05 -9.18
C LEU A 117 -5.90 2.42 -10.47
N VAL A 118 -5.89 3.16 -11.57
CA VAL A 118 -6.45 2.70 -12.85
C VAL A 118 -5.41 1.85 -13.60
N PRO A 119 -5.68 0.57 -13.90
CA PRO A 119 -4.84 -0.23 -14.77
C PRO A 119 -4.72 0.39 -16.16
N HIS A 120 -3.52 0.38 -16.75
CA HIS A 120 -3.27 0.86 -18.12
C HIS A 120 -3.67 -0.17 -19.19
#